data_AF-A0A5D2M290-F1
#
_entry.id   AF-A0A5D2M290-F1
#
_cell.length_a   1.000
_cell.length_b   1.000
_cell.length_c   1.000
_cell.angle_alpha   90.00
_cell.angle_beta   90.00
_cell.angle_gamma   90.00
#
_symmetry.space_group_name_H-M   'P 1'
#
loop_
_entity.id
_entity.type
_entity.pdbx_description
1 polymer ?
#
loop_
_entity_poly.entity_id
_entity_poly.type
_entity_poly.pdbx_seq_one_letter_code
_entity_poly.pdbx_strand_id
1 'polypeptide(L)'
;MAGFKLLLSQSRRLSLPHFSSSRFLSLHRSLSSSSSDSQSLPIQPVSYAPKPKDPPQPDQTLQSTPPEEGTRSTLSREDLRYVKDVPNISPISYPTRVAPLPEDRVGEARDQESEEMARESRKFQAESRAWRTPFRVAAEEEKVVIPFPMLIMPEKKNEKRPVLDLMDAIREVKGNAKANFDETVEAHVRLGIDQKRSELIVRGTMALPHGAKKEVKVAVFAEGADADDARAAGADIVGGVDLIEEIASTGKVDYDRCFSTHSFMKRLYKISKILNQHGLMPNPKQGTVTKDVTKAVKEAKQGQVKFRMDKTSIVHVGIGKVSLSEEFLRDNVGAFMNSLLLAKPAGLKKTSKYAGYVNCFHICSTMGPGFRVSIQSLSRAADHYSKVYLNA
;
A
#
# COMPACT_ATOMS: atom_id res chain seq x y z
N MET A 1 -16.39 -64.53 -40.12
CA MET A 1 -17.03 -64.81 -38.82
C MET A 1 -16.69 -63.64 -37.90
N ALA A 2 -17.38 -62.50 -37.98
CA ALA A 2 -18.73 -62.18 -37.44
C ALA A 2 -18.76 -62.15 -35.89
N GLY A 3 -19.04 -60.98 -35.32
CA GLY A 3 -19.19 -60.75 -33.86
C GLY A 3 -18.73 -59.35 -33.42
N PHE A 4 -19.18 -58.28 -34.08
CA PHE A 4 -20.27 -57.37 -33.64
C PHE A 4 -19.83 -56.18 -32.77
N LYS A 5 -19.57 -55.08 -33.49
CA LYS A 5 -19.68 -53.68 -33.05
C LYS A 5 -21.16 -53.36 -32.75
N LEU A 6 -21.43 -52.54 -31.73
CA LEU A 6 -22.33 -51.37 -31.73
C LEU A 6 -22.88 -51.11 -30.32
N LEU A 7 -22.52 -49.97 -29.75
CA LEU A 7 -23.32 -49.31 -28.70
C LEU A 7 -23.05 -47.81 -28.77
N LEU A 8 -23.81 -47.14 -29.63
CA LEU A 8 -24.03 -45.70 -29.57
C LEU A 8 -25.47 -45.40 -29.99
N SER A 9 -26.09 -44.50 -29.24
CA SER A 9 -27.36 -43.80 -29.51
C SER A 9 -28.65 -44.63 -29.43
N GLN A 10 -29.57 -44.24 -28.54
CA GLN A 10 -30.67 -43.34 -28.89
C GLN A 10 -31.54 -43.01 -27.65
N SER A 11 -32.08 -41.80 -27.72
CA SER A 11 -32.87 -41.10 -26.71
C SER A 11 -34.37 -41.08 -27.04
N ARG A 12 -35.21 -40.90 -26.00
CA ARG A 12 -36.66 -40.55 -25.99
C ARG A 12 -37.60 -41.74 -26.27
N ARG A 13 -38.71 -41.98 -25.54
CA ARG A 13 -39.84 -41.07 -25.21
C ARG A 13 -40.91 -41.87 -24.40
N LEU A 14 -41.78 -41.16 -23.63
CA LEU A 14 -43.13 -41.54 -23.10
C LEU A 14 -43.16 -42.40 -21.80
N SER A 15 -44.06 -42.27 -20.81
CA SER A 15 -45.41 -41.68 -20.68
C SER A 15 -45.81 -41.46 -19.19
N LEU A 16 -46.83 -40.62 -18.93
CA LEU A 16 -47.52 -40.37 -17.64
C LEU A 16 -48.52 -41.49 -17.25
N PRO A 17 -49.01 -41.53 -15.99
CA PRO A 17 -50.45 -41.26 -15.71
C PRO A 17 -50.68 -40.40 -14.43
N HIS A 18 -51.53 -39.37 -14.41
CA HIS A 18 -53.00 -39.33 -14.18
C HIS A 18 -53.50 -39.58 -12.74
N PHE A 19 -53.99 -38.51 -12.09
CA PHE A 19 -55.19 -38.43 -11.22
C PHE A 19 -55.65 -36.96 -11.24
N SER A 20 -56.64 -36.55 -12.06
CA SER A 20 -58.11 -36.60 -11.87
C SER A 20 -58.58 -35.68 -10.72
N SER A 21 -59.02 -34.45 -11.03
CA SER A 21 -60.40 -33.99 -11.33
C SER A 21 -61.24 -33.79 -10.06
N SER A 22 -61.98 -32.70 -9.83
CA SER A 22 -63.03 -32.09 -10.68
C SER A 22 -63.38 -30.67 -10.16
N ARG A 23 -63.52 -29.66 -11.04
CA ARG A 23 -64.79 -28.99 -11.49
C ARG A 23 -65.54 -28.18 -10.43
N PHE A 24 -66.26 -27.09 -10.71
CA PHE A 24 -66.34 -26.01 -11.71
C PHE A 24 -67.66 -25.28 -11.37
N LEU A 25 -67.83 -24.03 -11.84
CA LEU A 25 -69.06 -23.20 -11.93
C LEU A 25 -69.37 -22.35 -10.69
N SER A 26 -69.10 -21.04 -10.68
CA SER A 26 -69.70 -19.89 -11.42
C SER A 26 -71.01 -19.39 -10.80
N LEU A 27 -71.11 -18.08 -10.52
CA LEU A 27 -72.20 -17.19 -10.95
C LEU A 27 -72.00 -15.74 -10.40
N HIS A 28 -72.07 -14.75 -11.32
CA HIS A 28 -72.50 -13.33 -11.21
C HIS A 28 -71.77 -12.38 -10.25
N ARG A 29 -71.16 -11.24 -10.65
CA ARG A 29 -71.57 -10.05 -11.45
C ARG A 29 -72.63 -9.15 -10.78
N SER A 30 -72.17 -8.10 -10.09
CA SER A 30 -72.67 -6.70 -10.14
C SER A 30 -71.83 -5.82 -9.18
N LEU A 31 -70.95 -4.95 -9.68
CA LEU A 31 -71.17 -3.50 -9.89
C LEU A 31 -71.26 -2.66 -8.59
N SER A 32 -70.17 -1.95 -8.28
CA SER A 32 -70.12 -0.62 -7.64
C SER A 32 -68.63 -0.23 -7.54
N SER A 33 -68.02 0.37 -8.57
CA SER A 33 -67.90 1.83 -8.73
C SER A 33 -67.39 2.56 -7.48
N SER A 34 -66.07 2.60 -7.30
CA SER A 34 -65.40 3.80 -6.76
C SER A 34 -63.97 3.82 -7.31
N SER A 35 -63.79 4.62 -8.34
CA SER A 35 -62.51 5.08 -8.86
C SER A 35 -61.66 5.68 -7.73
N SER A 36 -60.61 5.00 -7.31
CA SER A 36 -59.48 5.65 -6.65
C SER A 36 -58.52 6.11 -7.74
N ASP A 37 -58.84 7.24 -8.35
CA ASP A 37 -57.85 8.04 -9.06
C ASP A 37 -56.68 8.26 -8.09
N SER A 38 -55.50 7.87 -8.55
CA SER A 38 -54.24 8.26 -7.94
C SER A 38 -54.11 9.77 -8.07
N GLN A 39 -54.65 10.51 -7.11
CA GLN A 39 -54.28 11.90 -6.91
C GLN A 39 -52.80 11.93 -6.55
N SER A 40 -51.98 12.26 -7.55
CA SER A 40 -50.67 12.86 -7.31
C SER A 40 -50.90 14.07 -6.42
N LEU A 41 -50.51 13.96 -5.16
CA LEU A 41 -50.48 15.12 -4.28
C LEU A 41 -49.62 16.19 -4.98
N PRO A 42 -50.13 17.42 -5.17
CA PRO A 42 -49.29 18.49 -5.67
C PRO A 42 -48.17 18.65 -4.64
N ILE A 43 -46.94 18.40 -5.07
CA ILE A 43 -45.76 18.78 -4.30
C ILE A 43 -45.88 20.29 -4.14
N GLN A 44 -46.38 20.72 -2.99
CA GLN A 44 -46.34 22.13 -2.65
C GLN A 44 -44.86 22.49 -2.62
N PRO A 45 -44.42 23.51 -3.39
CA PRO A 45 -43.09 24.01 -3.21
C PRO A 45 -43.04 24.51 -1.77
N VAL A 46 -42.30 23.80 -0.91
CA VAL A 46 -41.90 24.34 0.38
C VAL A 46 -40.96 25.48 0.03
N SER A 47 -41.52 26.67 -0.15
CA SER A 47 -40.76 27.90 -0.18
C SER A 47 -40.17 28.03 1.21
N TYR A 48 -38.93 27.58 1.37
CA TYR A 48 -38.13 28.01 2.49
C TYR A 48 -38.14 29.54 2.43
N ALA A 49 -38.60 30.18 3.51
CA ALA A 49 -38.25 31.58 3.70
C ALA A 49 -36.73 31.66 3.50
N PRO A 50 -36.21 32.55 2.65
CA PRO A 50 -34.77 32.74 2.55
C PRO A 50 -34.28 32.89 3.99
N LYS A 51 -33.29 32.07 4.39
CA LYS A 51 -32.64 32.23 5.69
C LYS A 51 -32.46 33.73 5.90
N PRO A 52 -32.89 34.31 7.05
CA PRO A 52 -32.60 35.71 7.31
C PRO A 52 -31.10 35.87 7.06
N LYS A 53 -30.75 36.78 6.13
CA LYS A 53 -29.36 37.17 5.95
C LYS A 53 -28.86 37.48 7.34
N ASP A 54 -27.83 36.76 7.78
CA ASP A 54 -27.14 37.07 9.01
C ASP A 54 -26.93 38.60 9.03
N PRO A 55 -27.24 39.29 10.14
CA PRO A 55 -27.00 40.71 10.23
C PRO A 55 -25.56 40.97 9.77
N PRO A 56 -25.30 42.01 8.95
CA PRO A 56 -23.95 42.29 8.49
C PRO A 56 -23.07 42.32 9.73
N GLN A 57 -22.09 41.41 9.78
CA GLN A 57 -21.11 41.44 10.86
C GLN A 57 -20.56 42.86 10.86
N PRO A 58 -20.58 43.57 12.01
CA PRO A 58 -19.88 44.84 12.08
C PRO A 58 -18.44 44.55 11.67
N ASP A 59 -17.89 45.37 10.78
CA ASP A 59 -16.50 45.30 10.36
C ASP A 59 -15.61 45.31 11.60
N GLN A 60 -15.31 44.14 12.15
CA GLN A 60 -14.24 43.93 13.10
C GLN A 60 -13.00 43.82 12.24
N THR A 61 -12.55 45.01 11.83
CA THR A 61 -11.13 45.29 11.69
C THR A 61 -10.44 44.65 12.88
N LEU A 62 -9.76 43.52 12.64
CA LEU A 62 -8.65 43.10 13.47
C LEU A 62 -7.60 44.19 13.32
N GLN A 63 -7.76 45.25 14.12
CA GLN A 63 -6.67 46.09 14.58
C GLN A 63 -5.74 45.16 15.35
N SER A 64 -4.80 44.55 14.62
CA SER A 64 -3.49 44.29 15.15
C SER A 64 -3.00 45.59 15.79
N THR A 65 -2.79 45.55 17.10
CA THR A 65 -1.99 46.55 17.80
C THR A 65 -0.71 46.79 17.00
N PRO A 66 -0.45 48.00 16.51
CA PRO A 66 0.79 48.33 15.82
C PRO A 66 1.94 48.23 16.82
N PRO A 67 3.16 47.82 16.41
CA PRO A 67 4.33 48.13 17.20
C PRO A 67 4.48 49.65 17.23
N GLU A 68 4.90 50.17 18.39
CA GLU A 68 5.17 51.59 18.62
C GLU A 68 6.08 52.18 17.53
N GLU A 69 5.50 52.97 16.63
CA GLU A 69 6.27 53.88 15.77
C GLU A 69 6.62 55.12 16.59
N GLY A 70 7.86 55.14 17.08
CA GLY A 70 8.49 56.33 17.61
C GLY A 70 8.37 57.49 16.61
N THR A 71 7.83 58.59 17.12
CA THR A 71 7.65 59.87 16.45
C THR A 71 8.86 60.26 15.59
N ARG A 72 8.64 60.50 14.29
CA ARG A 72 9.55 61.29 13.47
C ARG A 72 9.67 62.68 14.10
N SER A 73 10.75 62.91 14.82
CA SER A 73 11.11 64.21 15.35
C SER A 73 11.40 65.16 14.19
N THR A 74 10.54 66.15 13.99
CA THR A 74 10.88 67.37 13.28
C THR A 74 11.98 68.07 14.08
N LEU A 75 13.21 68.12 13.55
CA LEU A 75 14.31 68.87 14.15
C LEU A 75 13.88 70.31 14.35
N SER A 76 14.15 70.86 15.53
CA SER A 76 13.83 72.25 15.83
C SER A 76 14.75 73.19 15.03
N ARG A 77 14.33 74.45 14.88
CA ARG A 77 15.12 75.49 14.17
C ARG A 77 16.48 75.77 14.84
N GLU A 78 16.64 75.35 16.08
CA GLU A 78 17.89 75.45 16.85
C GLU A 78 18.84 74.28 16.53
N ASP A 79 18.31 73.07 16.33
CA ASP A 79 19.10 71.88 15.94
C ASP A 79 19.70 72.01 14.53
N LEU A 80 19.01 72.71 13.62
CA LEU A 80 19.49 72.95 12.25
C LEU A 80 20.68 73.94 12.16
N ARG A 81 20.92 74.77 13.18
CA ARG A 81 22.14 75.62 13.20
C ARG A 81 23.38 74.80 13.48
N TYR A 82 23.30 73.82 14.39
CA TYR A 82 24.44 73.01 14.79
C TYR A 82 24.91 72.03 13.69
N VAL A 83 24.04 71.61 12.78
CA VAL A 83 24.40 70.73 11.67
C VAL A 83 25.09 71.48 10.52
N LYS A 84 24.89 72.79 10.41
CA LYS A 84 25.36 73.58 9.26
C LYS A 84 26.84 74.01 9.35
N ASP A 85 27.40 74.02 10.56
CA ASP A 85 28.77 74.46 10.82
C ASP A 85 29.77 73.30 10.99
N VAL A 86 29.37 72.07 10.68
CA VAL A 86 30.30 70.92 10.68
C VAL A 86 31.19 71.01 9.43
N PRO A 87 32.52 71.14 9.55
CA PRO A 87 33.39 71.13 8.38
C PRO A 87 33.30 69.77 7.68
N ASN A 88 33.04 69.80 6.37
CA ASN A 88 32.92 68.61 5.54
C ASN A 88 34.30 67.96 5.38
N ILE A 89 34.62 66.97 6.22
CA ILE A 89 35.86 66.21 6.15
C ILE A 89 35.75 65.24 4.97
N SER A 90 36.51 65.49 3.90
CA SER A 90 36.63 64.53 2.81
C SER A 90 37.31 63.25 3.32
N PRO A 91 36.78 62.06 3.02
CA PRO A 91 37.37 60.82 3.52
C PRO A 91 38.74 60.62 2.86
N ILE A 92 39.79 60.67 3.67
CA ILE A 92 41.15 60.32 3.27
C ILE A 92 41.19 58.79 3.15
N SER A 93 41.28 58.25 1.93
CA SER A 93 41.45 56.82 1.72
C SER A 93 42.89 56.41 2.02
N TYR A 94 43.11 55.60 3.05
CA TYR A 94 44.39 54.91 3.22
C TYR A 94 44.42 53.65 2.35
N PRO A 95 45.52 53.34 1.64
CA PRO A 95 45.67 52.05 1.00
C PRO A 95 45.81 50.95 2.08
N THR A 96 44.90 49.97 2.05
CA THR A 96 44.87 48.83 2.97
C THR A 96 46.14 47.99 2.82
N ARG A 97 47.07 48.07 3.78
CA ARG A 97 48.27 47.22 3.85
C ARG A 97 48.03 45.92 4.63
N VAL A 98 46.82 45.38 4.59
CA VAL A 98 46.45 44.11 5.25
C VAL A 98 45.60 43.30 4.28
N ALA A 99 45.99 42.05 4.03
CA ALA A 99 45.27 41.17 3.12
C ALA A 99 43.86 40.86 3.67
N PRO A 100 42.80 40.93 2.84
CA PRO A 100 41.45 40.63 3.28
C PRO A 100 41.29 39.15 3.66
N LEU A 101 40.52 38.90 4.72
CA LEU A 101 40.24 37.57 5.25
C LEU A 101 39.35 36.75 4.28
N PRO A 102 39.44 35.41 4.30
CA PRO A 102 38.83 34.53 3.30
C PRO A 102 37.30 34.65 3.14
N GLU A 103 36.59 35.11 4.18
CA GLU A 103 35.12 35.14 4.20
C GLU A 103 34.52 36.36 3.49
N ASP A 104 35.31 37.41 3.26
CA ASP A 104 34.86 38.64 2.60
C ASP A 104 34.98 38.61 1.05
N ARG A 105 35.48 37.50 0.47
CA ARG A 105 35.59 37.32 -1.00
C ARG A 105 34.35 36.65 -1.59
N VAL A 106 33.18 37.25 -1.39
CA VAL A 106 31.92 36.73 -1.95
C VAL A 106 31.78 37.23 -3.39
N GLY A 107 32.43 36.55 -4.32
CA GLY A 107 32.24 36.79 -5.75
C GLY A 107 33.25 36.08 -6.66
N GLU A 108 34.52 36.04 -6.27
CA GLU A 108 35.60 35.53 -7.14
C GLU A 108 36.04 34.09 -6.79
N ALA A 109 35.71 33.59 -5.59
CA ALA A 109 36.16 32.26 -5.12
C ALA A 109 35.43 31.07 -5.77
N ARG A 110 34.14 31.23 -6.14
CA ARG A 110 33.36 30.12 -6.74
C ARG A 110 33.82 29.77 -8.15
N ASP A 111 34.22 30.77 -8.92
CA ASP A 111 34.69 30.56 -10.29
C ASP A 111 36.11 29.98 -10.28
N GLN A 112 36.97 30.44 -9.35
CA GLN A 112 38.32 29.92 -9.16
C GLN A 112 38.34 28.46 -8.68
N GLU A 113 37.50 28.08 -7.71
CA GLU A 113 37.39 26.68 -7.27
C GLU A 113 36.87 25.77 -8.39
N SER A 114 35.94 26.26 -9.23
CA SER A 114 35.42 25.49 -10.36
C SER A 114 36.46 25.30 -11.48
N GLU A 115 37.28 26.31 -11.74
CA GLU A 115 38.38 26.24 -12.70
C GLU A 115 39.55 25.39 -12.20
N GLU A 116 39.87 25.46 -10.91
CA GLU A 116 40.88 24.62 -10.27
C GLU A 116 40.45 23.15 -10.27
N MET A 117 39.21 22.86 -9.89
CA MET A 117 38.66 21.50 -9.92
C MET A 117 38.57 20.93 -11.35
N ALA A 118 38.32 21.79 -12.35
CA ALA A 118 38.37 21.42 -13.77
C ALA A 118 39.82 21.19 -14.27
N ARG A 119 40.80 21.96 -13.79
CA ARG A 119 42.23 21.76 -14.07
C ARG A 119 42.76 20.49 -13.41
N GLU A 120 42.37 20.20 -12.18
CA GLU A 120 42.71 18.96 -11.48
C GLU A 120 42.10 17.76 -12.18
N SER A 121 40.82 17.83 -12.59
CA SER A 121 40.16 16.78 -13.36
C SER A 121 40.86 16.51 -14.71
N ARG A 122 41.36 17.57 -15.37
CA ARG A 122 42.16 17.45 -16.61
C ARG A 122 43.55 16.87 -16.35
N LYS A 123 44.20 17.20 -15.23
CA LYS A 123 45.45 16.56 -14.80
C LYS A 123 45.23 15.08 -14.52
N PHE A 124 44.21 14.70 -13.75
CA PHE A 124 43.86 13.29 -13.49
C PHE A 124 43.54 12.52 -14.79
N GLN A 125 42.84 13.12 -15.76
CA GLN A 125 42.60 12.51 -17.07
C GLN A 125 43.87 12.38 -17.93
N ALA A 126 44.81 13.33 -17.83
CA ALA A 126 46.08 13.28 -18.54
C ALA A 126 47.05 12.26 -17.92
N GLU A 127 47.11 12.19 -16.59
CA GLU A 127 47.96 11.26 -15.82
C GLU A 127 47.45 9.82 -15.97
N SER A 128 46.13 9.62 -15.95
CA SER A 128 45.52 8.31 -16.25
C SER A 128 45.67 7.88 -17.71
N ARG A 129 45.92 8.82 -18.65
CA ARG A 129 46.31 8.52 -20.03
C ARG A 129 47.81 8.22 -20.16
N ALA A 130 48.66 8.88 -19.38
CA ALA A 130 50.10 8.63 -19.34
C ALA A 130 50.44 7.25 -18.74
N TRP A 131 49.63 6.77 -17.77
CA TRP A 131 49.71 5.39 -17.29
C TRP A 131 49.17 4.33 -18.25
N ARG A 132 48.56 4.72 -19.38
CA ARG A 132 47.98 3.81 -20.39
C ARG A 132 48.76 3.70 -21.68
N THR A 133 50.01 4.18 -21.72
CA THR A 133 50.94 3.86 -22.81
C THR A 133 51.99 2.88 -22.30
N PRO A 134 51.94 1.58 -22.69
CA PRO A 134 53.09 0.72 -22.48
C PRO A 134 54.22 1.16 -23.42
N PHE A 135 55.40 1.39 -22.83
CA PHE A 135 56.67 1.56 -23.52
C PHE A 135 56.88 0.42 -24.54
N ARG A 136 57.09 0.78 -25.82
CA ARG A 136 57.77 -0.09 -26.80
C ARG A 136 59.23 0.34 -26.87
N VAL A 137 60.13 -0.52 -26.41
CA VAL A 137 61.53 -0.59 -26.86
C VAL A 137 61.75 -2.00 -27.36
N ALA A 138 62.41 -2.11 -28.51
CA ALA A 138 62.50 -3.31 -29.31
C ALA A 138 63.55 -4.31 -28.81
N ALA A 139 63.21 -5.59 -28.99
CA ALA A 139 64.04 -6.77 -29.23
C ALA A 139 65.06 -7.21 -28.15
N GLU A 140 64.75 -8.33 -27.48
CA GLU A 140 65.49 -9.60 -27.63
C GLU A 140 64.70 -10.77 -27.00
N GLU A 141 64.47 -11.77 -27.85
CA GLU A 141 64.33 -13.23 -27.60
C GLU A 141 63.25 -13.79 -26.64
N GLU A 142 62.16 -14.21 -27.28
CA GLU A 142 61.30 -15.38 -27.05
C GLU A 142 61.29 -16.06 -25.67
N LYS A 143 60.24 -15.74 -24.89
CA LYS A 143 59.40 -16.77 -24.27
C LYS A 143 57.95 -16.51 -24.66
N VAL A 144 57.42 -17.37 -25.53
CA VAL A 144 55.98 -17.41 -25.85
C VAL A 144 55.25 -17.86 -24.58
N VAL A 145 54.86 -16.91 -23.73
CA VAL A 145 53.88 -17.15 -22.68
C VAL A 145 52.53 -17.07 -23.35
N ILE A 146 52.00 -18.23 -23.74
CA ILE A 146 50.60 -18.36 -24.16
C ILE A 146 49.76 -17.83 -22.99
N PRO A 147 48.99 -16.73 -23.14
CA PRO A 147 48.13 -16.27 -22.07
C PRO A 147 47.14 -17.39 -21.77
N PHE A 148 47.11 -17.84 -20.51
CA PHE A 148 46.09 -18.78 -20.06
C PHE A 148 44.72 -18.31 -20.54
N PRO A 149 43.87 -19.20 -21.08
CA PRO A 149 42.54 -18.80 -21.52
C PRO A 149 41.79 -18.27 -20.29
N MET A 150 41.67 -16.94 -20.19
CA MET A 150 40.73 -16.36 -19.25
C MET A 150 39.35 -16.78 -19.73
N LEU A 151 38.65 -17.57 -18.92
CA LEU A 151 37.22 -17.76 -19.12
C LEU A 151 36.57 -16.37 -19.08
N ILE A 152 36.23 -15.85 -20.25
CA ILE A 152 35.25 -14.78 -20.36
C ILE A 152 33.97 -15.39 -19.78
N MET A 153 33.65 -15.05 -18.53
CA MET A 153 32.35 -15.37 -17.96
C MET A 153 31.33 -14.81 -18.95
N PRO A 154 30.45 -15.63 -19.54
CA PRO A 154 29.48 -15.12 -20.48
C PRO A 154 28.68 -14.05 -19.75
N GLU A 155 28.71 -12.82 -20.28
CA GLU A 155 27.82 -11.78 -19.81
C GLU A 155 26.41 -12.37 -19.90
N LYS A 156 25.78 -12.64 -18.74
CA LYS A 156 24.39 -13.07 -18.71
C LYS A 156 23.59 -11.94 -19.32
N LYS A 157 23.31 -12.03 -20.63
CA LYS A 157 22.30 -11.21 -21.29
C LYS A 157 21.06 -11.31 -20.42
N ASN A 158 20.71 -10.20 -19.76
CA ASN A 158 19.50 -10.08 -18.97
C ASN A 158 18.31 -10.09 -19.93
N GLU A 159 17.99 -11.28 -20.46
CA GLU A 159 16.78 -11.49 -21.23
C GLU A 159 15.62 -11.24 -20.28
N LYS A 160 14.86 -10.19 -20.56
CA LYS A 160 13.63 -9.89 -19.82
C LYS A 160 12.73 -11.10 -19.99
N ARG A 161 12.49 -11.81 -18.89
CA ARG A 161 11.59 -12.97 -18.89
C ARG A 161 10.25 -12.58 -19.52
N PRO A 162 9.68 -13.45 -20.37
CA PRO A 162 8.42 -13.17 -21.02
C PRO A 162 7.32 -12.98 -19.98
N VAL A 163 6.31 -12.20 -20.36
CA VAL A 163 5.09 -12.07 -19.56
C VAL A 163 4.28 -13.35 -19.76
N LEU A 164 3.98 -14.03 -18.67
CA LEU A 164 3.24 -15.31 -18.68
C LEU A 164 1.77 -15.09 -18.32
N ASP A 165 0.94 -16.06 -18.69
CA ASP A 165 -0.41 -16.19 -18.12
C ASP A 165 -0.33 -16.59 -16.64
N LEU A 166 -1.40 -16.34 -15.88
CA LEU A 166 -1.39 -16.62 -14.44
C LEU A 166 -1.22 -18.12 -14.14
N MET A 167 -1.91 -18.99 -14.90
CA MET A 167 -1.82 -20.44 -14.67
C MET A 167 -0.43 -20.97 -15.03
N ASP A 168 0.12 -20.51 -16.15
CA ASP A 168 1.46 -20.91 -16.59
C ASP A 168 2.53 -20.41 -15.61
N ALA A 169 2.37 -19.19 -15.09
CA ALA A 169 3.27 -18.66 -14.08
C ALA A 169 3.22 -19.47 -12.77
N ILE A 170 2.04 -19.92 -12.33
CA ILE A 170 1.92 -20.78 -11.13
C ILE A 170 2.61 -22.13 -11.35
N ARG A 171 2.45 -22.73 -12.54
CA ARG A 171 3.12 -23.99 -12.91
C ARG A 171 4.64 -23.85 -12.89
N GLU A 172 5.16 -22.78 -13.47
CA GLU A 172 6.59 -22.45 -13.44
C GLU A 172 7.10 -22.22 -12.02
N VAL A 173 6.35 -21.49 -11.18
CA VAL A 173 6.73 -21.30 -9.76
C VAL A 173 6.82 -22.64 -9.04
N LYS A 174 5.82 -23.51 -9.20
CA LYS A 174 5.81 -24.84 -8.56
C LYS A 174 6.93 -25.74 -9.08
N GLY A 175 7.21 -25.72 -10.39
CA GLY A 175 8.28 -26.51 -11.00
C GLY A 175 9.69 -26.05 -10.58
N ASN A 176 9.84 -24.78 -10.19
CA ASN A 176 11.10 -24.21 -9.73
C ASN A 176 11.27 -24.22 -8.20
N ALA A 177 10.25 -24.62 -7.44
CA ALA A 177 10.34 -24.80 -5.99
C ALA A 177 11.01 -26.15 -5.69
N LYS A 178 12.34 -26.12 -5.56
CA LYS A 178 13.19 -27.32 -5.35
C LYS A 178 13.72 -27.45 -3.93
N ALA A 179 13.36 -26.55 -3.02
CA ALA A 179 13.83 -26.63 -1.64
C ALA A 179 13.26 -27.85 -0.90
N ASN A 180 13.95 -28.28 0.16
CA ASN A 180 13.57 -29.44 0.96
C ASN A 180 12.34 -29.19 1.85
N PHE A 181 11.95 -27.93 2.06
CA PHE A 181 10.78 -27.55 2.85
C PHE A 181 9.68 -27.03 1.93
N ASP A 182 8.43 -27.05 2.41
CA ASP A 182 7.28 -26.52 1.67
C ASP A 182 7.35 -24.99 1.56
N GLU A 183 7.83 -24.52 0.41
CA GLU A 183 8.05 -23.11 0.11
C GLU A 183 6.72 -22.34 0.10
N THR A 184 6.79 -21.05 0.44
CA THR A 184 5.64 -20.15 0.36
C THR A 184 5.63 -19.47 -1.00
N VAL A 185 4.49 -19.50 -1.66
CA VAL A 185 4.23 -18.74 -2.89
C VAL A 185 3.82 -17.33 -2.51
N GLU A 186 4.56 -16.36 -3.03
CA GLU A 186 4.39 -14.94 -2.74
C GLU A 186 4.01 -14.18 -4.01
N ALA A 187 3.17 -13.15 -3.85
CA ALA A 187 2.89 -12.15 -4.87
C ALA A 187 3.50 -10.80 -4.48
N HIS A 188 4.05 -10.15 -5.49
CA HIS A 188 4.63 -8.83 -5.41
C HIS A 188 4.01 -7.93 -6.47
N VAL A 189 3.38 -6.85 -6.03
CA VAL A 189 2.68 -5.93 -6.92
C VAL A 189 3.31 -4.56 -6.81
N ARG A 190 3.87 -4.06 -7.91
CA ARG A 190 4.33 -2.68 -7.99
C ARG A 190 3.13 -1.79 -8.30
N LEU A 191 2.81 -0.90 -7.37
CA LEU A 191 1.75 0.07 -7.52
C LEU A 191 2.26 1.32 -8.24
N GLY A 192 1.36 1.99 -8.97
CA GLY A 192 1.58 3.29 -9.61
C GLY A 192 1.31 4.47 -8.69
N ILE A 193 1.51 4.29 -7.39
CA ILE A 193 1.23 5.28 -6.35
C ILE A 193 2.53 5.76 -5.74
N ASP A 194 2.65 7.05 -5.46
CA ASP A 194 3.78 7.59 -4.70
C ASP A 194 3.52 7.49 -3.18
N GLN A 195 4.33 6.71 -2.47
CA GLN A 195 4.21 6.57 -1.01
C GLN A 195 4.41 7.88 -0.24
N LYS A 196 5.13 8.86 -0.81
CA LYS A 196 5.45 10.13 -0.13
C LYS A 196 4.19 10.84 0.39
N ARG A 197 3.04 10.61 -0.26
CA ARG A 197 1.73 11.11 0.20
C ARG A 197 1.10 10.09 1.13
N SER A 198 0.96 10.46 2.40
CA SER A 198 0.38 9.61 3.46
C SER A 198 -1.05 9.15 3.16
N GLU A 199 -1.83 9.98 2.46
CA GLU A 199 -3.21 9.71 2.04
C GLU A 199 -3.31 8.59 1.00
N LEU A 200 -2.24 8.34 0.24
CA LEU A 200 -2.23 7.33 -0.82
C LEU A 200 -1.68 5.98 -0.34
N ILE A 201 -1.39 5.82 0.95
CA ILE A 201 -0.86 4.57 1.47
C ILE A 201 -1.94 3.49 1.43
N VAL A 202 -1.70 2.45 0.63
CA VAL A 202 -2.57 1.28 0.56
C VAL A 202 -2.33 0.38 1.78
N ARG A 203 -3.42 0.10 2.50
CA ARG A 203 -3.47 -0.88 3.57
C ARG A 203 -4.75 -1.68 3.41
N GLY A 204 -4.64 -2.98 3.53
CA GLY A 204 -5.80 -3.85 3.39
C GLY A 204 -5.61 -5.14 4.15
N THR A 205 -6.74 -5.81 4.34
CA THR A 205 -6.81 -7.14 4.91
C THR A 205 -7.64 -7.99 3.96
N MET A 206 -7.25 -9.24 3.79
CA MET A 206 -7.97 -10.18 2.96
C MET A 206 -8.10 -11.53 3.67
N ALA A 207 -9.24 -12.18 3.49
CA ALA A 207 -9.39 -13.59 3.81
C ALA A 207 -8.99 -14.40 2.57
N LEU A 208 -8.11 -15.39 2.74
CA LEU A 208 -7.78 -16.32 1.67
C LEU A 208 -8.83 -17.44 1.66
N PRO A 209 -9.51 -17.72 0.53
CA PRO A 209 -10.50 -18.80 0.46
C PRO A 209 -9.85 -20.18 0.70
N HIS A 210 -8.61 -20.36 0.25
CA HIS A 210 -7.81 -21.55 0.50
C HIS A 210 -6.57 -21.17 1.31
N GLY A 211 -6.79 -20.91 2.60
CA GLY A 211 -5.77 -20.39 3.52
C GLY A 211 -4.56 -21.30 3.72
N ALA A 212 -3.50 -20.72 4.28
CA ALA A 212 -2.35 -21.48 4.78
C ALA A 212 -2.75 -22.21 6.07
N LYS A 213 -2.34 -23.49 6.21
CA LYS A 213 -2.59 -24.32 7.40
C LYS A 213 -1.85 -23.87 8.67
N LYS A 214 -1.43 -22.59 8.76
CA LYS A 214 -0.80 -22.10 9.98
C LYS A 214 -1.91 -21.81 10.99
N GLU A 215 -1.97 -22.60 12.05
CA GLU A 215 -2.81 -22.31 13.20
C GLU A 215 -2.37 -20.98 13.81
N VAL A 216 -3.25 -19.99 13.74
CA VAL A 216 -3.00 -18.65 14.27
C VAL A 216 -3.54 -18.61 15.70
N LYS A 217 -2.65 -18.37 16.66
CA LYS A 217 -3.07 -18.16 18.06
C LYS A 217 -3.64 -16.76 18.24
N VAL A 218 -4.89 -16.66 18.66
CA VAL A 218 -5.63 -15.39 18.81
C VAL A 218 -5.86 -15.08 20.28
N ALA A 219 -5.32 -13.95 20.73
CA ALA A 219 -5.60 -13.36 22.04
C ALA A 219 -6.60 -12.21 21.92
N VAL A 220 -7.54 -12.15 22.86
CA VAL A 220 -8.54 -11.07 22.95
C VAL A 220 -8.51 -10.45 24.33
N PHE A 221 -8.38 -9.12 24.37
CA PHE A 221 -8.47 -8.34 25.59
C PHE A 221 -9.83 -7.66 25.67
N ALA A 222 -10.69 -8.18 26.55
CA ALA A 222 -12.05 -7.69 26.76
C ALA A 222 -12.55 -8.06 28.16
N GLU A 223 -13.59 -7.38 28.62
CA GLU A 223 -14.26 -7.65 29.89
C GLU A 223 -15.77 -7.83 29.69
N GLY A 224 -16.41 -8.60 30.58
CA GLY A 224 -17.85 -8.83 30.56
C GLY A 224 -18.31 -9.65 29.35
N ALA A 225 -19.43 -9.26 28.75
CA ALA A 225 -20.08 -9.99 27.67
C ALA A 225 -19.17 -10.21 26.44
N ASP A 226 -18.34 -9.22 26.10
CA ASP A 226 -17.41 -9.31 24.97
C ASP A 226 -16.35 -10.40 25.16
N ALA A 227 -16.00 -10.72 26.42
CA ALA A 227 -15.07 -11.78 26.74
C ALA A 227 -15.70 -13.17 26.57
N ASP A 228 -16.96 -13.34 26.98
CA ASP A 228 -17.69 -14.59 26.80
C ASP A 228 -17.95 -14.86 25.31
N ASP A 229 -18.31 -13.82 24.56
CA ASP A 229 -18.42 -13.85 23.10
C ASP A 229 -17.11 -14.26 22.42
N ALA A 230 -15.97 -13.75 22.91
CA ALA A 230 -14.65 -14.12 22.40
C ALA A 230 -14.33 -15.61 22.64
N ARG A 231 -14.64 -16.14 23.84
CA ARG A 231 -14.46 -17.56 24.16
C ARG A 231 -15.37 -18.43 23.29
N ALA A 232 -16.63 -18.02 23.11
CA ALA A 232 -17.58 -18.73 22.25
C ALA A 232 -17.18 -18.71 20.76
N ALA A 233 -16.54 -17.64 20.30
CA ALA A 233 -15.98 -17.54 18.95
C ALA A 233 -14.70 -18.38 18.77
N GLY A 234 -14.18 -18.96 19.86
CA GLY A 234 -13.00 -19.82 19.86
C GLY A 234 -11.69 -19.05 19.96
N ALA A 235 -11.62 -17.91 20.65
CA ALA A 235 -10.33 -17.29 20.99
C ALA A 235 -9.51 -18.22 21.91
N ASP A 236 -8.20 -18.29 21.70
CA ASP A 236 -7.33 -19.21 22.45
C ASP A 236 -6.99 -18.66 23.84
N ILE A 237 -6.84 -17.33 23.93
CA ILE A 237 -6.56 -16.61 25.18
C ILE A 237 -7.52 -15.44 25.26
N VAL A 238 -8.27 -15.34 26.37
CA VAL A 238 -9.16 -14.22 26.64
C VAL A 238 -8.80 -13.62 27.99
N GLY A 239 -8.51 -12.32 28.03
CA GLY A 239 -7.95 -11.67 29.20
C GLY A 239 -8.53 -10.31 29.55
N GLY A 240 -8.72 -10.10 30.85
CA GLY A 240 -9.02 -8.82 31.47
C GLY A 240 -7.76 -8.14 32.02
N VAL A 241 -7.85 -7.58 33.23
CA VAL A 241 -6.72 -6.90 33.88
C VAL A 241 -5.63 -7.87 34.32
N ASP A 242 -6.00 -9.05 34.81
CA ASP A 242 -5.06 -10.03 35.37
C ASP A 242 -4.03 -10.48 34.34
N LEU A 243 -4.48 -10.78 33.12
CA LEU A 243 -3.60 -11.15 31.99
C LEU A 243 -2.65 -10.00 31.59
N ILE A 244 -3.03 -8.75 31.80
CA ILE A 244 -2.13 -7.60 31.55
C ILE A 244 -1.01 -7.58 32.57
N GLU A 245 -1.29 -7.87 33.85
CA GLU A 245 -0.31 -7.89 34.92
C GLU A 245 0.65 -9.09 34.79
N GLU A 246 0.12 -10.25 34.38
CA GLU A 246 0.92 -11.42 34.03
C GLU A 246 1.88 -11.13 32.87
N ILE A 247 1.40 -10.50 31.79
CA ILE A 247 2.27 -10.13 30.66
C ILE A 247 3.29 -9.06 31.07
N ALA A 248 2.90 -8.11 31.93
CA ALA A 248 3.81 -7.07 32.42
C ALA A 248 4.96 -7.64 33.25
N SER A 249 4.71 -8.69 34.04
CA SER A 249 5.71 -9.32 34.90
C SER A 249 6.55 -10.36 34.15
N THR A 250 5.93 -11.21 33.35
CA THR A 250 6.62 -12.30 32.64
C THR A 250 7.30 -11.84 31.36
N GLY A 251 6.78 -10.81 30.70
CA GLY A 251 7.25 -10.32 29.41
C GLY A 251 7.03 -11.31 28.25
N LYS A 252 6.32 -12.42 28.47
CA LYS A 252 6.12 -13.49 27.48
C LYS A 252 4.83 -13.24 26.68
N VAL A 253 4.92 -13.37 25.36
CA VAL A 253 3.81 -13.19 24.43
C VAL A 253 3.78 -14.35 23.44
N ASP A 254 2.87 -15.30 23.68
CA ASP A 254 2.77 -16.56 22.93
C ASP A 254 1.53 -16.60 22.00
N TYR A 255 1.22 -15.49 21.34
CA TYR A 255 0.11 -15.38 20.38
C TYR A 255 0.50 -14.59 19.13
N ASP A 256 -0.10 -14.91 17.98
CA ASP A 256 0.19 -14.29 16.68
C ASP A 256 -0.71 -13.08 16.37
N ARG A 257 -1.91 -13.04 16.95
CA ARG A 257 -2.91 -11.98 16.73
C ARG A 257 -3.49 -11.52 18.05
N CYS A 258 -3.67 -10.22 18.18
CA CYS A 258 -4.23 -9.58 19.35
C CYS A 258 -5.40 -8.67 18.94
N PHE A 259 -6.54 -8.83 19.60
CA PHE A 259 -7.72 -7.99 19.44
C PHE A 259 -8.11 -7.37 20.78
N SER A 260 -8.76 -6.22 20.72
CA SER A 260 -9.18 -5.49 21.92
C SER A 260 -10.47 -4.72 21.69
N THR A 261 -11.25 -4.51 22.73
CA THR A 261 -12.36 -3.55 22.73
C THR A 261 -11.87 -2.14 23.06
N HIS A 262 -12.59 -1.12 22.60
CA HIS A 262 -12.14 0.28 22.74
C HIS A 262 -12.02 0.73 24.21
N SER A 263 -12.83 0.15 25.10
CA SER A 263 -12.76 0.37 26.55
C SER A 263 -11.45 -0.16 27.15
N PHE A 264 -10.95 -1.30 26.65
CA PHE A 264 -9.78 -1.99 27.19
C PHE A 264 -8.44 -1.37 26.76
N MET A 265 -8.43 -0.60 25.69
CA MET A 265 -7.23 0.05 25.16
C MET A 265 -6.49 0.91 26.21
N LYS A 266 -7.22 1.58 27.11
CA LYS A 266 -6.59 2.40 28.17
C LYS A 266 -5.72 1.57 29.12
N ARG A 267 -6.13 0.34 29.42
CA ARG A 267 -5.41 -0.57 30.32
C ARG A 267 -4.23 -1.24 29.63
N LEU A 268 -4.37 -1.55 28.34
CA LEU A 268 -3.32 -2.14 27.50
C LEU A 268 -2.07 -1.25 27.35
N TYR A 269 -2.17 0.05 27.58
CA TYR A 269 -1.00 0.94 27.55
C TYR A 269 0.09 0.52 28.53
N LYS A 270 -0.25 -0.13 29.66
CA LYS A 270 0.74 -0.65 30.63
C LYS A 270 1.73 -1.63 29.99
N ILE A 271 1.24 -2.51 29.12
CA ILE A 271 2.06 -3.53 28.42
C ILE A 271 2.47 -3.10 27.00
N SER A 272 2.26 -1.82 26.65
CA SER A 272 2.47 -1.33 25.29
C SER A 272 3.89 -1.51 24.78
N LYS A 273 4.89 -1.36 25.66
CA LYS A 273 6.31 -1.53 25.29
C LYS A 273 6.58 -2.95 24.77
N ILE A 274 6.05 -3.96 25.45
CA ILE A 274 6.21 -5.38 25.09
C ILE A 274 5.46 -5.66 23.79
N LEU A 275 4.16 -5.31 23.72
CA LEU A 275 3.35 -5.55 22.53
C LEU A 275 3.86 -4.84 21.28
N ASN A 276 4.46 -3.64 21.43
CA ASN A 276 5.03 -2.90 20.32
C ASN A 276 6.32 -3.55 19.79
N GLN A 277 7.17 -4.12 20.66
CA GLN A 277 8.36 -4.85 20.24
C GLN A 277 8.00 -6.07 19.37
N HIS A 278 6.88 -6.74 19.70
CA HIS A 278 6.35 -7.85 18.93
C HIS A 278 5.43 -7.43 17.76
N GLY A 279 5.09 -6.14 17.63
CA GLY A 279 4.17 -5.65 16.60
C GLY A 279 2.71 -6.11 16.76
N LEU A 280 2.32 -6.51 17.97
CA LEU A 280 1.00 -7.08 18.29
C LEU A 280 0.04 -6.07 18.93
N MET A 281 0.47 -4.82 19.11
CA MET A 281 -0.39 -3.78 19.67
C MET A 281 -1.66 -3.57 18.82
N PRO A 282 -2.86 -3.72 19.40
CA PRO A 282 -4.11 -3.44 18.70
C PRO A 282 -4.19 -1.97 18.24
N ASN A 283 -4.67 -1.76 17.02
CA ASN A 283 -4.83 -0.45 16.42
C ASN A 283 -6.20 -0.34 15.72
N PRO A 284 -7.01 0.70 16.01
CA PRO A 284 -8.29 0.90 15.34
C PRO A 284 -8.14 1.06 13.82
N LYS A 285 -7.04 1.63 13.33
CA LYS A 285 -6.77 1.76 11.89
C LYS A 285 -6.55 0.42 11.19
N GLN A 286 -6.18 -0.61 11.94
CA GLN A 286 -6.01 -1.97 11.42
C GLN A 286 -7.24 -2.85 11.65
N GLY A 287 -8.33 -2.31 12.20
CA GLY A 287 -9.52 -3.10 12.53
C GLY A 287 -9.28 -4.17 13.59
N THR A 288 -8.22 -4.04 14.39
CA THR A 288 -7.95 -4.95 15.53
C THR A 288 -8.56 -4.45 16.84
N VAL A 289 -9.07 -3.21 16.83
CA VAL A 289 -9.90 -2.66 17.89
C VAL A 289 -11.33 -2.60 17.36
N THR A 290 -12.18 -3.53 17.80
CA THR A 290 -13.55 -3.69 17.29
C THR A 290 -14.54 -3.77 18.43
N LYS A 291 -15.80 -3.48 18.10
CA LYS A 291 -16.95 -3.78 18.97
C LYS A 291 -17.42 -5.23 18.74
N ASP A 292 -17.44 -5.64 17.46
CA ASP A 292 -17.79 -7.01 17.06
C ASP A 292 -16.58 -7.94 17.21
N VAL A 293 -16.38 -8.48 18.42
CA VAL A 293 -15.25 -9.37 18.73
C VAL A 293 -15.40 -10.73 18.04
N THR A 294 -16.61 -11.27 17.98
CA THR A 294 -16.90 -12.59 17.39
C THR A 294 -16.49 -12.69 15.93
N LYS A 295 -16.82 -11.68 15.12
CA LYS A 295 -16.46 -11.62 13.70
C LYS A 295 -14.95 -11.52 13.52
N ALA A 296 -14.31 -10.63 14.30
CA ALA A 296 -12.87 -10.42 14.23
C ALA A 296 -12.07 -11.70 14.55
N VAL A 297 -12.49 -12.47 15.57
CA VAL A 297 -11.86 -13.74 15.93
C VAL A 297 -12.06 -14.80 14.83
N LYS A 298 -13.27 -14.91 14.28
CA LYS A 298 -13.56 -15.85 13.18
C LYS A 298 -12.74 -15.54 11.93
N GLU A 299 -12.68 -14.27 11.52
CA GLU A 299 -11.87 -13.84 10.39
C GLU A 299 -10.37 -14.08 10.62
N ALA A 300 -9.89 -13.87 11.86
CA ALA A 300 -8.50 -14.14 12.21
C ALA A 300 -8.17 -15.64 12.11
N LYS A 301 -9.05 -16.51 12.60
CA LYS A 301 -8.90 -17.97 12.52
C LYS A 301 -9.07 -18.52 11.11
N GLN A 302 -9.83 -17.84 10.25
CA GLN A 302 -9.90 -18.13 8.81
C GLN A 302 -8.61 -17.80 8.05
N GLY A 303 -7.58 -17.26 8.72
CA GLY A 303 -6.28 -16.98 8.11
C GLY A 303 -6.23 -15.66 7.36
N GLN A 304 -6.76 -14.59 7.98
CA GLN A 304 -6.69 -13.25 7.41
C GLN A 304 -5.24 -12.78 7.21
N VAL A 305 -4.90 -12.47 5.96
CA VAL A 305 -3.62 -11.92 5.56
C VAL A 305 -3.74 -10.40 5.46
N LYS A 306 -2.84 -9.70 6.14
CA LYS A 306 -2.76 -8.23 6.10
C LYS A 306 -1.68 -7.85 5.10
N PHE A 307 -1.96 -6.85 4.29
CA PHE A 307 -0.99 -6.32 3.35
C PHE A 307 -0.89 -4.81 3.47
N ARG A 308 0.33 -4.32 3.31
CA ARG A 308 0.69 -2.92 3.38
C ARG A 308 1.63 -2.60 2.23
N MET A 309 1.50 -1.40 1.69
CA MET A 309 2.46 -0.87 0.74
C MET A 309 3.77 -0.45 1.43
N ASP A 310 4.88 -0.89 0.85
CA ASP A 310 6.24 -0.57 1.25
C ASP A 310 6.77 0.70 0.59
N LYS A 311 7.86 1.27 1.13
CA LYS A 311 8.46 2.56 0.72
C LYS A 311 8.71 2.69 -0.79
N THR A 312 8.90 1.57 -1.47
CA THR A 312 9.12 1.44 -2.92
C THR A 312 7.83 1.34 -3.74
N SER A 313 6.68 1.53 -3.09
CA SER A 313 5.34 1.37 -3.65
C SER A 313 5.05 -0.07 -4.12
N ILE A 314 5.58 -1.06 -3.41
CA ILE A 314 5.34 -2.48 -3.67
C ILE A 314 4.49 -3.05 -2.54
N VAL A 315 3.56 -3.93 -2.87
CA VAL A 315 2.79 -4.73 -1.91
C VAL A 315 3.27 -6.16 -1.99
N HIS A 316 3.67 -6.72 -0.84
CA HIS A 316 4.16 -8.09 -0.69
C HIS A 316 3.12 -8.91 0.08
N VAL A 317 2.71 -10.06 -0.46
CA VAL A 317 1.71 -10.95 0.16
C VAL A 317 2.05 -12.41 -0.08
N GLY A 318 2.00 -13.24 0.96
CA GLY A 318 1.99 -14.70 0.83
C GLY A 318 0.61 -15.20 0.42
N ILE A 319 0.52 -15.86 -0.74
CA ILE A 319 -0.72 -16.38 -1.31
C ILE A 319 -1.04 -17.77 -0.75
N GLY A 320 -0.01 -18.55 -0.45
CA GLY A 320 -0.16 -19.92 0.05
C GLY A 320 1.12 -20.73 -0.04
N LYS A 321 1.01 -22.03 0.13
CA LYS A 321 2.13 -22.98 0.02
C LYS A 321 2.20 -23.61 -1.37
N VAL A 322 3.39 -24.06 -1.76
CA VAL A 322 3.60 -24.80 -3.02
C VAL A 322 2.79 -26.10 -3.05
N SER A 323 2.53 -26.70 -1.88
CA SER A 323 1.67 -27.88 -1.72
C SER A 323 0.19 -27.68 -2.11
N LEU A 324 -0.28 -26.44 -2.30
CA LEU A 324 -1.65 -26.19 -2.76
C LEU A 324 -1.84 -26.53 -4.24
N SER A 325 -3.07 -26.82 -4.65
CA SER A 325 -3.41 -27.02 -6.06
C SER A 325 -3.25 -25.72 -6.85
N GLU A 326 -3.01 -25.84 -8.15
CA GLU A 326 -2.87 -24.66 -9.04
C GLU A 326 -4.14 -23.81 -9.06
N GLU A 327 -5.31 -24.47 -9.00
CA GLU A 327 -6.62 -23.82 -8.97
C GLU A 327 -6.83 -23.02 -7.68
N PHE A 328 -6.47 -23.59 -6.53
CA PHE A 328 -6.57 -22.89 -5.25
C PHE A 328 -5.63 -21.69 -5.17
N LEU A 329 -4.42 -21.80 -5.74
CA LEU A 329 -3.50 -20.66 -5.84
C LEU A 329 -4.05 -19.57 -6.74
N ARG A 330 -4.70 -19.92 -7.86
CA ARG A 330 -5.38 -18.96 -8.75
C ARG A 330 -6.50 -18.22 -8.01
N ASP A 331 -7.33 -18.93 -7.25
CA ASP A 331 -8.43 -18.33 -6.49
C ASP A 331 -7.92 -17.40 -5.38
N ASN A 332 -6.85 -17.80 -4.69
CA ASN A 332 -6.19 -16.94 -3.70
C ASN A 332 -5.60 -15.66 -4.33
N VAL A 333 -5.00 -15.76 -5.52
CA VAL A 333 -4.55 -14.58 -6.28
C VAL A 333 -5.75 -13.68 -6.64
N GLY A 334 -6.87 -14.28 -7.06
CA GLY A 334 -8.11 -13.56 -7.35
C GLY A 334 -8.64 -12.79 -6.13
N ALA A 335 -8.66 -13.45 -4.96
CA ALA A 335 -9.04 -12.85 -3.68
C ALA A 335 -8.14 -11.66 -3.31
N PHE A 336 -6.83 -11.80 -3.51
CA PHE A 336 -5.85 -10.75 -3.25
C PHE A 336 -6.05 -9.55 -4.17
N MET A 337 -6.19 -9.79 -5.48
CA MET A 337 -6.40 -8.72 -6.44
C MET A 337 -7.71 -7.98 -6.19
N ASN A 338 -8.78 -8.68 -5.82
CA ASN A 338 -10.04 -8.03 -5.47
C ASN A 338 -9.90 -7.15 -4.21
N SER A 339 -9.27 -7.68 -3.17
CA SER A 339 -9.02 -6.93 -1.93
C SER A 339 -8.12 -5.72 -2.14
N LEU A 340 -7.10 -5.85 -3.01
CA LEU A 340 -6.21 -4.75 -3.40
C LEU A 340 -6.98 -3.63 -4.13
N LEU A 341 -7.92 -3.99 -5.00
CA LEU A 341 -8.76 -3.01 -5.69
C LEU A 341 -9.72 -2.28 -4.75
N LEU A 342 -10.27 -2.97 -3.75
CA LEU A 342 -11.10 -2.36 -2.70
C LEU A 342 -10.27 -1.39 -1.83
N ALA A 343 -9.00 -1.70 -1.60
CA ALA A 343 -8.06 -0.86 -0.86
C ALA A 343 -7.51 0.34 -1.66
N LYS A 344 -8.03 0.60 -2.87
CA LYS A 344 -7.58 1.72 -3.71
C LYS A 344 -7.93 3.07 -3.05
N PRO A 345 -6.96 3.96 -2.83
CA PRO A 345 -7.21 5.27 -2.22
C PRO A 345 -7.99 6.17 -3.18
N ALA A 346 -8.89 7.00 -2.63
CA ALA A 346 -9.78 7.86 -3.40
C ALA A 346 -9.04 8.93 -4.24
N GLY A 347 -7.82 9.30 -3.85
CA GLY A 347 -7.01 10.34 -4.50
C GLY A 347 -6.35 9.95 -5.83
N LEU A 348 -6.46 8.69 -6.27
CA LEU A 348 -5.92 8.25 -7.56
C LEU A 348 -6.94 8.47 -8.68
N LYS A 349 -6.54 9.13 -9.78
CA LYS A 349 -7.40 9.31 -10.96
C LYS A 349 -7.94 7.96 -11.42
N LYS A 350 -9.27 7.79 -11.38
CA LYS A 350 -9.98 6.54 -11.69
C LYS A 350 -10.14 6.34 -13.20
N THR A 351 -9.05 6.36 -13.97
CA THR A 351 -9.13 6.15 -15.42
C THR A 351 -9.48 4.70 -15.77
N SER A 352 -9.06 3.72 -14.96
CA SER A 352 -9.56 2.34 -15.04
C SER A 352 -9.37 1.55 -13.72
N LYS A 353 -9.87 0.30 -13.69
CA LYS A 353 -9.73 -0.66 -12.56
C LYS A 353 -8.25 -0.89 -12.21
N TYR A 354 -7.38 -1.03 -13.23
CA TYR A 354 -5.96 -1.38 -13.05
C TYR A 354 -4.96 -0.34 -13.57
N ALA A 355 -5.25 0.37 -14.67
CA ALA A 355 -4.30 1.31 -15.28
C ALA A 355 -3.99 2.47 -14.33
N GLY A 356 -2.70 2.75 -14.17
CA GLY A 356 -2.18 3.74 -13.22
C GLY A 356 -2.18 3.29 -11.76
N TYR A 357 -2.81 2.15 -11.43
CA TYR A 357 -2.79 1.59 -10.07
C TYR A 357 -1.83 0.42 -9.95
N VAL A 358 -1.89 -0.55 -10.86
CA VAL A 358 -1.01 -1.73 -10.90
C VAL A 358 -0.09 -1.63 -12.12
N ASN A 359 1.21 -1.50 -11.88
CA ASN A 359 2.22 -1.38 -12.93
C ASN A 359 2.76 -2.74 -13.37
N CYS A 360 3.16 -3.57 -12.39
CA CYS A 360 3.58 -4.94 -12.64
C CYS A 360 3.20 -5.85 -11.49
N PHE A 361 2.98 -7.11 -11.82
CA PHE A 361 2.70 -8.19 -10.88
C PHE A 361 3.70 -9.31 -11.13
N HIS A 362 4.32 -9.76 -10.05
CA HIS A 362 5.24 -10.86 -10.05
C HIS A 362 4.80 -11.90 -9.03
N ILE A 363 4.94 -13.17 -9.40
CA ILE A 363 4.74 -14.31 -8.50
C ILE A 363 6.08 -15.04 -8.36
N CYS A 364 6.43 -15.41 -7.14
CA CYS A 364 7.66 -16.13 -6.84
C CYS A 364 7.45 -17.15 -5.73
N SER A 365 8.37 -18.10 -5.64
CA SER A 365 8.51 -18.97 -4.48
C SER A 365 9.59 -18.40 -3.55
N THR A 366 9.58 -18.77 -2.27
CA THR A 366 10.57 -18.29 -1.28
C THR A 366 12.03 -18.43 -1.74
N MET A 367 12.38 -19.55 -2.39
CA MET A 367 13.74 -19.80 -2.91
C MET A 367 13.81 -19.77 -4.44
N GLY A 368 12.69 -19.47 -5.09
CA GLY A 368 12.54 -19.52 -6.54
C GLY A 368 12.68 -18.15 -7.20
N PRO A 369 12.87 -18.11 -8.53
CA PRO A 369 12.92 -16.85 -9.23
C PRO A 369 11.52 -16.29 -9.49
N GLY A 370 11.41 -14.98 -9.72
CA GLY A 370 10.13 -14.32 -10.00
C GLY A 370 9.68 -14.42 -11.45
N PHE A 371 8.38 -14.63 -11.65
CA PHE A 371 7.71 -14.67 -12.95
C PHE A 371 6.73 -13.50 -13.08
N ARG A 372 6.79 -12.79 -14.21
CA ARG A 372 5.91 -11.65 -14.47
C ARG A 372 4.59 -12.14 -15.07
N VAL A 373 3.48 -11.75 -14.47
CA VAL A 373 2.13 -12.15 -14.91
C VAL A 373 1.47 -11.02 -15.71
N SER A 374 0.71 -11.39 -16.74
CA SER A 374 -0.12 -10.45 -17.51
C SER A 374 -1.26 -9.87 -16.67
N ILE A 375 -1.51 -8.57 -16.81
CA ILE A 375 -2.60 -7.87 -16.10
C ILE A 375 -3.98 -8.39 -16.54
N GLN A 376 -4.12 -8.81 -17.80
CA GLN A 376 -5.38 -9.37 -18.31
C GLN A 376 -5.75 -10.70 -17.64
N SER A 377 -4.74 -11.52 -17.34
CA SER A 377 -4.94 -12.79 -16.64
C SER A 377 -5.35 -12.58 -15.19
N LEU A 378 -4.79 -11.56 -14.55
CA LEU A 378 -5.16 -11.16 -13.18
C LEU A 378 -6.59 -10.63 -13.09
N SER A 379 -7.05 -9.87 -14.08
CA SER A 379 -8.45 -9.40 -14.09
C SER A 379 -9.42 -10.57 -14.19
N ARG A 380 -9.15 -11.54 -15.08
CA ARG A 380 -9.95 -12.77 -15.20
C ARG A 380 -9.98 -13.58 -13.90
N ALA A 381 -8.87 -13.65 -13.17
CA ALA A 381 -8.82 -14.32 -11.88
C ALA A 381 -9.63 -13.59 -10.79
N ALA A 382 -9.54 -12.26 -10.74
CA ALA A 382 -10.33 -11.46 -9.80
C ALA A 382 -11.84 -11.54 -10.06
N ASP A 383 -12.24 -11.56 -11.34
CA ASP A 383 -13.64 -11.70 -11.73
C ASP A 383 -14.16 -13.13 -11.45
N HIS A 384 -13.33 -14.16 -11.63
CA HIS A 384 -13.64 -15.54 -11.22
C HIS A 384 -13.92 -15.61 -9.71
N TYR A 385 -13.01 -15.08 -8.89
CA TYR A 385 -13.18 -15.02 -7.44
C TYR A 385 -14.46 -14.31 -7.03
N SER A 386 -14.72 -13.14 -7.63
CA SER A 386 -15.93 -12.35 -7.31
C SER A 386 -17.21 -13.11 -7.63
N LYS A 387 -17.25 -13.87 -8.73
CA LYS A 387 -18.41 -14.67 -9.12
C LYS A 387 -18.64 -15.86 -8.20
N VAL A 388 -17.57 -16.51 -7.74
CA VAL A 388 -17.66 -17.77 -6.97
C VAL A 388 -17.85 -17.53 -5.48
N TYR A 389 -17.21 -16.52 -4.88
CA TYR A 389 -17.12 -16.37 -3.42
C TYR A 389 -17.89 -15.18 -2.85
N LEU A 390 -18.20 -14.16 -3.67
CA LEU A 390 -18.90 -12.95 -3.20
C LEU A 390 -20.36 -12.88 -3.68
N ASN A 391 -20.64 -13.46 -4.84
CA ASN A 391 -21.97 -13.45 -5.46
C ASN A 391 -22.68 -14.83 -5.38
N ALA A 392 -22.06 -15.81 -4.73
CA ALA A 392 -22.68 -17.07 -4.35
C ALA A 392 -23.21 -16.95 -2.93
#